data_AF-A0A945TDR0-F1
#
_entry.id   AF-A0A945TDR0-F1
#
_cell.length_a   1.000
_cell.length_b   1.000
_cell.length_c   1.000
_cell.angle_alpha   90.00
_cell.angle_beta   90.00
_cell.angle_gamma   90.00
#
_symmetry.space_group_name_H-M   'P 1'
#
loop_
_entity.id
_entity.type
_entity.pdbx_description
1 polymer ?
#
loop_
_entity_poly.entity_id
_entity_poly.type
_entity_poly.pdbx_seq_one_letter_code
_entity_poly.pdbx_strand_id
1 'polypeptide(L)'
;MPNRLALSVIPLTIVMVALLLWIADREADKRAPDFSAISNVKTKKSTFFAYLLPLVQQANEEIRQERIAFLKVSKRLLQNRPLTAKQTDTIRLLAKKYRVTDEEPVSANAMTLLDRRIDNIPASLALAQAANESGWGTARFAVKGNNYFGLWCWSS
;
A
#
# COMPACT_ATOMS: atom_id res chain seq x y z
N MET A 1 33.22 -27.00 -46.18
CA MET A 1 32.87 -25.57 -46.02
C MET A 1 32.08 -25.43 -44.72
N PRO A 2 32.60 -24.75 -43.67
CA PRO A 2 31.87 -24.68 -42.40
C PRO A 2 30.83 -23.55 -42.41
N ASN A 3 29.60 -23.91 -42.07
CA ASN A 3 28.48 -23.00 -41.83
C ASN A 3 28.73 -22.24 -40.52
N ARG A 4 28.96 -20.94 -40.58
CA ARG A 4 29.09 -20.10 -39.38
C ARG A 4 27.71 -19.73 -38.85
N LEU A 5 27.36 -20.27 -37.68
CA LEU A 5 26.29 -19.77 -36.83
C LEU A 5 26.60 -18.30 -36.50
N ALA A 6 25.82 -17.38 -37.05
CA ALA A 6 25.88 -15.97 -36.67
C ALA A 6 25.27 -15.82 -35.27
N LEU A 7 26.10 -15.82 -34.22
CA LEU A 7 25.68 -15.29 -32.92
C LEU A 7 25.37 -13.80 -33.11
N SER A 8 24.08 -13.47 -33.12
CA SER A 8 23.63 -12.07 -33.06
C SER A 8 24.08 -11.49 -31.72
N VAL A 9 25.16 -10.72 -31.73
CA VAL A 9 25.55 -9.89 -30.59
C VAL A 9 24.58 -8.72 -30.59
N ILE A 10 23.56 -8.79 -29.73
CA ILE A 10 22.68 -7.63 -29.52
C ILE A 10 23.56 -6.51 -28.93
N PRO A 11 23.69 -5.35 -29.60
CA PRO A 11 24.56 -4.29 -29.15
C PRO A 11 24.11 -3.77 -27.78
N LEU A 12 25.08 -3.54 -26.89
CA LEU A 12 24.87 -3.04 -25.52
C LEU A 12 23.96 -1.80 -25.46
N THR A 13 23.95 -1.00 -26.52
CA THR A 13 23.08 0.18 -26.69
C THR A 13 21.60 -0.17 -26.71
N ILE A 14 21.19 -1.27 -27.36
CA ILE A 14 19.78 -1.69 -27.41
C ILE A 14 19.33 -2.18 -26.04
N VAL A 15 20.18 -2.94 -25.33
CA VAL A 15 19.88 -3.40 -23.97
C VAL A 15 19.77 -2.22 -23.00
N MET A 16 20.68 -1.25 -23.10
CA MET A 16 20.67 -0.05 -22.27
C MET A 16 19.45 0.84 -22.54
N VAL A 17 19.06 1.04 -23.80
CA VAL A 17 17.85 1.79 -24.17
C VAL A 17 16.60 1.07 -23.68
N ALA A 18 16.50 -0.25 -23.85
CA ALA A 18 15.38 -1.04 -23.33
C ALA A 18 15.29 -0.97 -21.80
N LEU A 19 16.43 -1.00 -21.09
CA LEU A 19 16.50 -0.84 -19.65
C LEU A 19 16.07 0.57 -19.21
N LEU A 20 16.52 1.61 -19.90
CA LEU A 20 16.13 3.00 -19.62
C LEU A 20 14.63 3.21 -19.88
N LEU A 21 14.08 2.64 -20.95
CA LEU A 21 12.64 2.69 -21.22
C LEU A 21 11.85 1.93 -20.15
N TRP A 22 12.32 0.75 -19.72
CA TRP A 22 11.69 -0.02 -18.65
C TRP A 22 11.74 0.70 -17.29
N ILE A 23 12.84 1.38 -16.97
CA ILE A 23 12.97 2.21 -15.76
C ILE A 23 12.03 3.43 -15.85
N ALA A 24 11.97 4.10 -17.00
CA ALA A 24 11.13 5.28 -17.20
C ALA A 24 9.63 4.92 -17.12
N ASP A 25 9.22 3.79 -17.68
CA ASP A 25 7.87 3.24 -17.60
C ASP A 25 7.47 2.95 -16.14
N ARG A 26 8.38 2.33 -15.36
CA ARG A 26 8.17 2.09 -13.93
C ARG A 26 8.10 3.36 -13.08
N GLU A 27 8.79 4.43 -13.47
CA GLU A 27 8.70 5.73 -12.80
C GLU A 27 7.39 6.46 -13.17
N ALA A 28 6.90 6.30 -14.40
CA ALA A 28 5.63 6.87 -14.84
C ALA A 28 4.43 6.27 -14.09
N ASP A 29 4.47 4.97 -13.78
CA ASP A 29 3.45 4.26 -12.97
C ASP A 29 3.25 4.85 -11.56
N LYS A 30 4.22 5.61 -11.04
CA LYS A 30 4.13 6.20 -9.69
C LYS A 30 3.36 7.52 -9.65
N ARG A 31 3.09 8.15 -10.80
CA ARG A 31 2.39 9.45 -10.85
C ARG A 31 0.91 9.23 -11.09
N ALA A 32 0.09 9.97 -10.33
CA ALA A 32 -1.35 9.98 -10.55
C ALA A 32 -1.68 10.42 -11.98
N PRO A 33 -2.57 9.71 -12.70
CA PRO A 33 -3.14 10.19 -13.95
C PRO A 33 -3.82 11.55 -13.77
N ASP A 34 -3.77 12.41 -14.79
CA ASP A 34 -4.62 13.59 -14.80
C ASP A 34 -6.06 13.19 -15.13
N PHE A 35 -6.81 12.83 -14.08
CA PHE A 35 -8.22 12.46 -14.19
C PHE A 35 -9.11 13.61 -14.70
N SER A 36 -8.65 14.86 -14.63
CA SER A 36 -9.40 16.03 -15.11
C SER A 36 -9.34 16.14 -16.62
N ALA A 37 -8.25 15.68 -17.24
CA ALA A 37 -8.09 15.63 -18.70
C ALA A 37 -8.93 14.55 -19.39
N ILE A 38 -9.48 13.58 -18.63
CA ILE A 38 -10.29 12.48 -19.17
C ILE A 38 -11.76 12.90 -19.23
N SER A 39 -12.28 13.17 -20.43
CA SER A 39 -13.68 13.59 -20.63
C SER A 39 -14.67 12.42 -20.52
N ASN A 40 -14.33 11.25 -21.06
CA ASN A 40 -15.20 10.07 -21.02
C ASN A 40 -15.31 9.50 -19.60
N VAL A 41 -16.53 9.48 -19.05
CA VAL A 41 -16.80 9.04 -17.67
C VAL A 41 -16.42 7.57 -17.45
N LYS A 42 -16.72 6.69 -18.40
CA LYS A 42 -16.39 5.26 -18.29
C LYS A 42 -14.88 5.06 -18.23
N THR A 43 -14.15 5.70 -19.14
CA THR A 43 -12.68 5.68 -19.18
C THR A 43 -12.08 6.24 -17.89
N LYS A 44 -12.59 7.38 -17.40
CA LYS A 44 -12.10 7.98 -16.14
C LYS A 44 -12.21 7.02 -14.96
N LYS A 45 -13.38 6.38 -14.79
CA LYS A 45 -13.60 5.42 -13.70
C LYS A 45 -12.71 4.19 -13.82
N SER A 46 -12.54 3.65 -15.04
CA SER A 46 -11.63 2.51 -15.25
C SER A 46 -10.17 2.88 -14.97
N THR A 47 -9.72 4.06 -15.42
CA THR A 47 -8.37 4.57 -15.11
C THR A 47 -8.18 4.77 -13.62
N PHE A 48 -9.20 5.31 -12.93
CA PHE A 48 -9.16 5.51 -11.48
C PHE A 48 -8.98 4.18 -10.73
N PHE A 49 -9.73 3.14 -11.11
CA PHE A 49 -9.56 1.82 -10.52
C PHE A 49 -8.20 1.20 -10.87
N ALA A 50 -7.76 1.30 -12.12
CA ALA A 50 -6.45 0.78 -12.55
C ALA A 50 -5.29 1.42 -11.77
N TYR A 51 -5.39 2.71 -11.47
CA TYR A 51 -4.40 3.44 -10.67
C TYR A 51 -4.46 3.05 -9.18
N LEU A 52 -5.66 3.08 -8.58
CA LEU A 52 -5.76 3.02 -7.12
C LEU A 52 -5.83 1.59 -6.56
N LEU A 53 -6.37 0.63 -7.31
CA LEU A 53 -6.48 -0.76 -6.87
C LEU A 53 -5.12 -1.39 -6.46
N PRO A 54 -4.04 -1.31 -7.27
CA PRO A 54 -2.75 -1.87 -6.86
C PRO A 54 -2.19 -1.21 -5.60
N LEU A 55 -2.41 0.10 -5.40
CA LEU A 55 -1.98 0.81 -4.18
C LEU A 55 -2.74 0.32 -2.94
N VAL A 56 -4.05 0.10 -3.06
CA VAL A 56 -4.88 -0.47 -1.99
C VAL A 56 -4.45 -1.91 -1.68
N GLN A 57 -4.16 -2.71 -2.70
CA GLN A 57 -3.66 -4.08 -2.53
C GLN A 57 -2.31 -4.10 -1.82
N GLN A 58 -1.39 -3.21 -2.20
CA GLN A 58 -0.10 -3.07 -1.54
C GLN A 58 -0.26 -2.70 -0.06
N ALA A 59 -1.08 -1.70 0.26
CA ALA A 59 -1.32 -1.29 1.65
C ALA A 59 -1.94 -2.43 2.49
N ASN A 60 -2.89 -3.19 1.90
CA ASN A 60 -3.46 -4.37 2.55
C ASN A 60 -2.45 -5.50 2.75
N GLU A 61 -1.51 -5.66 1.83
CA GLU A 61 -0.43 -6.64 1.99
C GLU A 61 0.48 -6.27 3.16
N GLU A 62 0.81 -4.99 3.34
CA GLU A 62 1.56 -4.51 4.51
C GLU A 62 0.79 -4.77 5.82
N ILE A 63 -0.51 -4.47 5.86
CA ILE A 63 -1.37 -4.77 7.02
C ILE A 63 -1.42 -6.28 7.31
N ARG A 64 -1.47 -7.12 6.26
CA ARG A 64 -1.46 -8.58 6.41
C ARG A 64 -0.18 -9.08 7.08
N GLN A 65 0.99 -8.53 6.72
CA GLN A 65 2.25 -8.88 7.36
C GLN A 65 2.26 -8.49 8.84
N GLU A 66 1.70 -7.32 9.17
CA GLU A 66 1.54 -6.87 10.54
C GLU A 66 0.60 -7.79 11.33
N ARG A 67 -0.52 -8.22 10.72
CA ARG A 67 -1.46 -9.17 11.31
C ARG A 67 -0.78 -10.50 11.62
N ILE A 68 0.06 -11.01 10.71
CA ILE A 68 0.83 -12.24 10.93
C ILE A 68 1.81 -12.07 12.11
N ALA A 69 2.54 -10.96 12.16
CA ALA A 69 3.47 -10.68 13.24
C ALA A 69 2.75 -10.59 14.60
N PHE A 70 1.61 -9.90 14.64
CA PHE A 70 0.74 -9.78 15.81
C PHE A 70 0.23 -11.15 16.28
N LEU A 71 -0.36 -11.95 15.39
CA LEU A 71 -0.92 -13.27 15.73
C LEU A 71 0.15 -14.23 16.27
N LYS A 72 1.37 -14.15 15.76
CA LYS A 72 2.51 -14.94 16.27
C LYS A 72 2.84 -14.59 17.72
N VAL A 73 2.77 -13.31 18.10
CA VAL A 73 2.98 -12.86 19.47
C VAL A 73 1.78 -13.23 20.35
N SER A 74 0.56 -12.96 19.89
CA SER A 74 -0.68 -13.29 20.59
C SER A 74 -0.76 -14.79 20.95
N LYS A 75 -0.43 -15.68 20.00
CA LYS A 75 -0.40 -17.13 20.24
C LYS A 75 0.59 -17.54 21.35
N ARG A 76 1.71 -16.84 21.52
CA ARG A 76 2.68 -17.14 22.59
C ARG A 76 2.13 -16.75 23.96
N LEU A 77 1.45 -15.61 24.07
CA LEU A 77 0.81 -15.18 25.31
C LEU A 77 -0.29 -16.16 25.72
N LEU A 78 -1.13 -16.62 24.79
CA LEU A 78 -2.15 -17.65 25.05
C LEU A 78 -1.56 -18.98 25.55
N GLN A 79 -0.29 -19.25 25.22
CA GLN A 79 0.46 -20.42 25.69
C GLN A 79 1.24 -20.15 26.98
N ASN A 80 1.00 -19.03 27.66
CA ASN A 80 1.73 -18.57 28.84
C ASN A 80 3.26 -18.51 28.63
N ARG A 81 3.70 -18.26 27.39
CA ARG A 81 5.13 -18.12 27.07
C ARG A 81 5.54 -16.66 27.18
N PRO A 82 6.64 -16.34 27.89
CA PRO A 82 7.12 -14.97 27.96
C PRO A 82 7.52 -14.46 26.57
N LEU A 83 7.32 -13.15 26.39
CA LEU A 83 7.73 -12.44 25.19
C LEU A 83 9.20 -12.02 25.29
N THR A 84 9.87 -11.98 24.15
CA THR A 84 11.18 -11.35 24.04
C THR A 84 11.04 -9.83 23.97
N ALA A 85 12.09 -9.08 24.29
CA ALA A 85 12.10 -7.61 24.15
C ALA A 85 11.66 -7.17 22.75
N LYS A 86 12.17 -7.81 21.69
CA LYS A 86 11.79 -7.54 20.30
C LYS A 86 10.30 -7.76 20.02
N GLN A 87 9.69 -8.78 20.63
CA GLN A 87 8.24 -9.03 20.49
C GLN A 87 7.43 -7.95 21.20
N THR A 88 7.84 -7.56 22.41
CA THR A 88 7.22 -6.44 23.14
C THR A 88 7.32 -5.13 22.36
N ASP A 89 8.47 -4.83 21.77
CA ASP A 89 8.67 -3.64 20.94
C ASP A 89 7.81 -3.67 19.66
N THR A 90 7.66 -4.84 19.05
CA THR A 90 6.77 -5.02 17.89
C THR A 90 5.33 -4.67 18.27
N ILE A 91 4.84 -5.15 19.40
CA ILE A 91 3.49 -4.82 19.89
C ILE A 91 3.36 -3.33 20.22
N ARG A 92 4.38 -2.72 20.83
CA ARG A 92 4.38 -1.27 21.11
C ARG A 92 4.29 -0.44 19.83
N LEU A 93 5.02 -0.82 18.78
CA LEU A 93 4.97 -0.16 17.48
C LEU A 93 3.59 -0.31 16.82
N LEU A 94 3.00 -1.51 16.87
CA LEU A 94 1.65 -1.75 16.38
C LEU A 94 0.61 -0.97 17.19
N ALA A 95 0.68 -0.97 18.52
CA ALA A 95 -0.19 -0.16 19.39
C ALA A 95 -0.15 1.32 19.01
N LYS A 96 1.04 1.88 18.80
CA LYS A 96 1.19 3.25 18.33
C LYS A 96 0.57 3.46 16.94
N LYS A 97 0.90 2.59 15.96
CA LYS A 97 0.40 2.70 14.57
C LYS A 97 -1.13 2.65 14.51
N TYR A 98 -1.73 1.70 15.23
CA TYR A 98 -3.17 1.48 15.26
C TYR A 98 -3.91 2.30 16.33
N ARG A 99 -3.22 3.28 16.95
CA ARG A 99 -3.76 4.21 17.95
C ARG A 99 -4.49 3.50 19.10
N VAL A 100 -3.88 2.45 19.60
CA VAL A 100 -4.31 1.74 20.82
C VAL A 100 -3.59 2.39 21.99
N THR A 101 -4.31 3.26 22.70
CA THR A 101 -3.84 4.00 23.87
C THR A 101 -4.18 3.19 25.12
N ASP A 102 -3.24 2.37 25.56
CA ASP A 102 -3.28 1.69 26.84
C ASP A 102 -1.94 1.94 27.53
N GLU A 103 -1.93 2.05 28.85
CA GLU A 103 -0.70 2.36 29.62
C GLU A 103 0.32 1.23 29.49
N GLU A 104 -0.18 -0.01 29.34
CA GLU A 104 0.63 -1.19 29.11
C GLU A 104 0.39 -1.76 27.68
N PRO A 105 1.40 -1.72 26.79
CA PRO A 105 1.25 -2.18 25.41
C PRO A 105 0.85 -3.65 25.24
N VAL A 106 1.08 -4.48 26.28
CA VAL A 106 0.80 -5.94 26.26
C VAL A 106 -0.34 -6.29 27.23
N SER A 107 -1.15 -5.32 27.64
CA SER A 107 -2.35 -5.60 28.44
C SER A 107 -3.34 -6.47 27.64
N ALA A 108 -4.19 -7.22 28.34
CA ALA A 108 -5.24 -8.01 27.67
C ALA A 108 -6.17 -7.14 26.82
N ASN A 109 -6.43 -5.90 27.27
CA ASN A 109 -7.23 -4.92 26.55
C ASN A 109 -6.54 -4.43 25.27
N ALA A 110 -5.26 -4.03 25.37
CA ALA A 110 -4.46 -3.61 24.21
C ALA A 110 -4.38 -4.71 23.15
N MET A 111 -4.14 -5.95 23.56
CA MET A 111 -4.11 -7.10 22.65
C MET A 111 -5.47 -7.33 21.96
N THR A 112 -6.58 -7.19 22.69
CA THR A 112 -7.93 -7.32 22.11
C THR A 112 -8.24 -6.21 21.11
N LEU A 113 -7.84 -4.97 21.40
CA LEU A 113 -8.02 -3.83 20.49
C LEU A 113 -7.16 -3.97 19.23
N LEU A 114 -5.92 -4.45 19.36
CA LEU A 114 -5.05 -4.73 18.23
C LEU A 114 -5.62 -5.82 17.33
N ASP A 115 -6.14 -6.92 17.90
CA ASP A 115 -6.74 -8.01 17.12
C ASP A 115 -7.90 -7.54 16.22
N ARG A 116 -8.70 -6.59 16.73
CA ARG A 116 -9.81 -5.98 16.00
C ARG A 116 -9.39 -4.96 14.95
N ARG A 117 -8.24 -4.28 15.13
CA ARG A 117 -7.82 -3.15 14.29
C ARG A 117 -6.81 -3.51 13.20
N ILE A 118 -6.01 -4.55 13.41
CA ILE A 118 -5.01 -4.99 12.44
C ILE A 118 -5.67 -5.96 11.46
N ASP A 119 -6.48 -5.46 10.54
CA ASP A 119 -7.11 -6.28 9.51
C ASP A 119 -7.21 -5.56 8.18
N ASN A 120 -7.28 -6.33 7.10
CA ASN A 120 -7.31 -5.81 5.75
C ASN A 120 -8.62 -5.07 5.49
N ILE A 121 -8.53 -3.99 4.73
CA ILE A 121 -9.68 -3.21 4.30
C ILE A 121 -10.16 -3.78 2.96
N PRO A 122 -11.44 -4.15 2.79
CA PRO A 122 -11.95 -4.61 1.50
C PRO A 122 -11.63 -3.61 0.39
N ALA A 123 -11.01 -4.07 -0.70
CA ALA A 123 -10.55 -3.18 -1.77
C ALA A 123 -11.71 -2.37 -2.38
N SER A 124 -12.88 -2.99 -2.52
CA SER A 124 -14.11 -2.33 -2.98
C SER A 124 -14.52 -1.17 -2.06
N LEU A 125 -14.40 -1.32 -0.74
CA LEU A 125 -14.73 -0.29 0.23
C LEU A 125 -13.76 0.89 0.13
N ALA A 126 -12.45 0.60 0.11
CA ALA A 126 -11.42 1.63 -0.04
C ALA A 126 -11.57 2.41 -1.36
N LEU A 127 -11.82 1.71 -2.47
CA LEU A 127 -12.04 2.32 -3.78
C LEU A 127 -13.32 3.16 -3.83
N ALA A 128 -14.42 2.68 -3.22
CA ALA A 128 -15.67 3.42 -3.18
C ALA A 128 -15.53 4.72 -2.38
N GLN A 129 -14.89 4.67 -1.21
CA GLN A 129 -14.62 5.86 -0.41
C GLN A 129 -13.71 6.83 -1.19
N ALA A 130 -12.61 6.32 -1.76
CA ALA A 130 -11.71 7.17 -2.52
C ALA A 130 -12.41 7.84 -3.71
N ALA A 131 -13.25 7.11 -4.44
CA ALA A 131 -14.03 7.67 -5.55
C ALA A 131 -14.99 8.78 -5.08
N ASN A 132 -15.66 8.57 -3.95
CA ASN A 132 -16.59 9.54 -3.37
C ASN A 132 -15.86 10.81 -2.90
N GLU A 133 -14.83 10.66 -2.07
CA GLU A 133 -14.10 11.78 -1.45
C GLU A 133 -13.27 12.60 -2.45
N SER A 134 -12.74 11.93 -3.49
CA SER A 134 -11.89 12.59 -4.49
C SER A 134 -12.64 13.03 -5.75
N GLY A 135 -13.94 12.74 -5.86
CA GLY A 135 -14.69 12.93 -7.09
C GLY A 135 -14.06 12.20 -8.28
N TRP A 136 -13.69 10.92 -8.11
CA TRP A 136 -12.93 10.13 -9.09
C TRP A 136 -11.56 10.73 -9.45
N GLY A 137 -10.89 11.33 -8.46
CA GLY A 137 -9.54 11.91 -8.58
C GLY A 137 -9.46 13.33 -9.11
N THR A 138 -10.59 13.98 -9.42
CA THR A 138 -10.59 15.35 -9.98
C THR A 138 -10.72 16.46 -8.92
N ALA A 139 -11.04 16.12 -7.67
CA ALA A 139 -11.13 17.11 -6.61
C ALA A 139 -9.79 17.83 -6.41
N ARG A 140 -9.84 19.14 -6.12
CA ARG A 140 -8.65 19.98 -5.94
C ARG A 140 -7.65 19.38 -4.94
N PHE A 141 -8.14 18.79 -3.84
CA PHE A 141 -7.30 18.17 -2.82
C PHE A 141 -6.66 16.86 -3.29
N ALA A 142 -7.33 16.08 -4.13
CA ALA A 142 -6.75 14.90 -4.76
C ALA A 142 -5.64 15.31 -5.74
N VAL A 143 -5.90 16.29 -6.60
CA VAL A 143 -4.95 16.77 -7.61
C VAL A 143 -3.71 17.44 -6.99
N LYS A 144 -3.90 18.37 -6.04
CA LYS A 144 -2.78 19.14 -5.46
C LYS A 144 -2.10 18.45 -4.28
N GLY A 145 -2.82 17.59 -3.56
CA GLY A 145 -2.38 17.03 -2.28
C GLY A 145 -2.31 15.51 -2.25
N ASN A 146 -2.55 14.82 -3.37
CA ASN A 146 -2.64 13.35 -3.43
C ASN A 146 -3.62 12.77 -2.38
N ASN A 147 -4.63 13.55 -1.99
CA ASN A 147 -5.55 13.24 -0.91
C ASN A 147 -6.85 12.65 -1.45
N TYR A 148 -6.85 11.34 -1.70
CA TYR A 148 -8.01 10.63 -2.24
C TYR A 148 -9.08 10.28 -1.21
N PHE A 149 -8.76 10.35 0.08
CA PHE A 149 -9.61 9.87 1.17
C PHE A 149 -10.14 11.00 2.06
N GLY A 150 -10.01 12.26 1.62
CA GLY A 150 -10.54 13.41 2.36
C GLY A 150 -9.89 13.58 3.74
N LEU A 151 -8.63 13.19 3.91
CA LEU A 151 -7.92 13.35 5.19
C LEU A 151 -7.60 14.82 5.42
N TRP A 152 -8.17 15.42 6.47
CA TRP A 152 -7.87 16.79 6.88
C TRP A 152 -6.88 16.78 8.05
N CYS A 153 -5.69 17.31 7.84
CA CYS A 153 -4.77 17.62 8.94
C CYS A 153 -5.05 19.06 9.40
N TRP A 154 -5.77 19.22 10.51
CA TRP A 154 -5.75 20.47 11.26
C TRP A 154 -4.40 20.56 11.98
N SER A 155 -3.61 21.60 11.71
CA SER A 155 -2.58 22.02 12.65
C SER A 155 -3.27 22.88 13.70
N SER A 156 -3.58 22.27 14.84
CA SER A 156 -3.85 23.00 16.08
C SER A 156 -2.55 23.43 16.72
#